data_AF-A0A318URB4-F1
#
_entry.id   AF-A0A318URB4-F1
#
_cell.length_a   1.000
_cell.length_b   1.000
_cell.length_c   1.000
_cell.angle_alpha   90.00
_cell.angle_beta   90.00
_cell.angle_gamma   90.00
#
_symmetry.space_group_name_H-M   'P 1'
#
loop_
_entity.id
_entity.type
_entity.pdbx_description
1 polymer ?
#
loop_
_entity_poly.entity_id
_entity_poly.type
_entity_poly.pdbx_seq_one_letter_code
_entity_poly.pdbx_strand_id
1 'polypeptide(L)' 'MELIIDFDKIKDPSKREWLISSLKLMHIGFHTAEKPQTYAQYNKDLEKGDAEVERGEFTTAADLKVEAGKW' A
#
# COMPACT_ATOMS: atom_id res chain seq x y z
N MET A 1 9.95 18.63 -10.65
CA MET A 1 9.93 17.45 -11.55
C MET A 1 9.62 16.25 -10.67
N GLU A 2 8.50 15.59 -10.90
CA GLU A 2 8.12 14.38 -10.14
C GLU A 2 8.60 13.15 -10.89
N LEU A 3 9.24 12.22 -10.17
CA LEU A 3 9.74 10.97 -10.76
C LEU A 3 8.64 9.91 -10.73
N ILE A 4 8.41 9.23 -11.85
CA ILE A 4 7.58 8.01 -11.89
C ILE A 4 8.52 6.81 -11.87
N ILE A 5 8.44 5.98 -10.82
CA ILE A 5 9.36 4.85 -10.59
C ILE A 5 8.56 3.55 -10.50
N ASP A 6 8.92 2.57 -11.31
CA ASP A 6 8.43 1.19 -11.19
C ASP A 6 9.36 0.39 -10.27
N PHE A 7 9.05 0.39 -8.96
CA PHE A 7 9.87 -0.31 -7.97
C PHE A 7 9.87 -1.84 -8.14
N ASP A 8 8.91 -2.43 -8.84
CA ASP A 8 8.89 -3.89 -9.05
C ASP A 8 9.97 -4.36 -10.03
N LYS A 9 10.54 -3.45 -10.83
CA LYS A 9 11.73 -3.76 -11.64
C LYS A 9 12.99 -3.92 -10.76
N ILE A 10 12.96 -3.44 -9.52
CA ILE A 10 14.03 -3.59 -8.54
C ILE A 10 13.78 -4.86 -7.73
N LYS A 11 14.30 -5.99 -8.22
CA LYS A 11 14.13 -7.31 -7.59
C LYS A 11 14.81 -7.46 -6.22
N ASP A 12 15.79 -6.60 -5.94
CA ASP A 12 16.58 -6.61 -4.71
C ASP A 12 15.93 -5.70 -3.65
N PRO A 13 15.41 -6.25 -2.54
CA PRO A 13 14.73 -5.47 -1.51
C PRO A 13 15.60 -4.38 -0.89
N SER A 14 16.89 -4.65 -0.69
CA SER A 14 17.84 -3.72 -0.09
C SER A 14 18.09 -2.51 -1.00
N LYS A 15 18.18 -2.74 -2.31
CA LYS A 15 18.31 -1.65 -3.29
C LYS A 15 17.05 -0.81 -3.41
N ARG A 16 15.88 -1.45 -3.29
CA ARG A 16 14.58 -0.77 -3.28
C ARG A 16 14.47 0.16 -2.07
N GLU A 17 14.78 -0.34 -0.87
CA GLU A 17 14.76 0.48 0.35
C GLU A 17 15.78 1.61 0.33
N TRP A 18 16.99 1.33 -0.15
CA TRP A 18 18.02 2.36 -0.29
C TRP A 18 17.54 3.51 -1.18
N LEU A 19 16.96 3.21 -2.35
CA LEU A 19 16.45 4.21 -3.28
C LEU A 19 15.32 5.05 -2.66
N ILE A 20 14.34 4.41 -2.01
CA ILE A 20 13.24 5.10 -1.33
C ILE A 20 13.80 6.05 -0.24
N SER A 21 14.75 5.57 0.55
CA SER A 21 15.36 6.33 1.65
C SER A 21 16.13 7.54 1.12
N SER A 22 16.91 7.37 0.05
CA SER A 22 17.65 8.47 -0.59
C SER A 22 16.71 9.51 -1.21
N LEU A 23 15.64 9.10 -1.88
CA LEU A 23 14.66 10.03 -2.46
C LEU A 23 13.96 10.87 -1.39
N LYS A 24 13.59 10.25 -0.26
CA LYS A 24 13.04 10.95 0.91
C LYS A 24 14.04 11.95 1.49
N LEU A 25 15.31 11.55 1.67
CA LEU A 25 16.36 12.41 2.21
C LEU A 25 16.65 13.63 1.32
N MET A 26 16.58 13.44 0.00
CA MET A 26 16.76 14.53 -0.97
C MET A 26 15.50 15.36 -1.21
N HIS A 27 14.40 15.09 -0.49
CA HIS A 27 13.10 15.74 -0.69
C HIS A 27 12.60 15.69 -2.15
N ILE A 28 12.90 14.60 -2.86
CA ILE A 28 12.46 14.41 -4.24
C ILE A 28 11.13 13.67 -4.22
N GLY A 29 10.07 14.35 -4.68
CA GLY A 29 8.76 13.74 -4.90
C GLY A 29 8.82 12.65 -5.97
N PHE A 30 8.30 11.46 -5.64
CA PHE A 30 8.16 10.36 -6.57
C PHE A 30 6.78 9.71 -6.44
N HIS A 31 6.28 9.22 -7.56
CA HIS A 31 5.09 8.39 -7.65
C HIS A 31 5.51 6.99 -8.08
N THR A 32 4.84 5.99 -7.52
CA THR A 32 4.97 4.63 -8.04
C THR A 32 4.22 4.53 -9.35
N ALA A 33 4.77 3.84 -10.34
CA ALA A 33 4.01 3.50 -11.54
C ALA A 33 2.82 2.64 -11.12
N GLU A 34 1.61 3.22 -11.12
CA GLU A 34 0.39 2.49 -10.82
C GLU A 34 0.21 1.39 -11.87
N LYS A 35 0.14 0.14 -11.42
CA LYS A 35 -0.14 -1.00 -12.30
C LYS A 35 -1.63 -1.30 -12.24
N PRO A 36 -2.32 -1.34 -13.39
CA PRO A 36 -3.71 -1.81 -13.41
C PRO A 36 -3.79 -3.19 -12.79
N GLN A 37 -4.76 -3.37 -11.88
CA GLN A 37 -5.06 -4.66 -11.31
C GLN A 37 -5.61 -5.60 -12.39
N THR A 38 -5.22 -6.87 -12.36
CA THR A 38 -5.82 -7.89 -13.25
C THR A 38 -7.16 -8.36 -12.68
N TYR A 39 -8.06 -8.87 -13.52
CA TYR A 39 -9.32 -9.46 -13.05
C TYR A 39 -9.11 -10.57 -12.02
N ALA A 40 -8.06 -11.38 -12.18
CA ALA A 40 -7.72 -12.44 -11.22
C ALA A 40 -7.30 -11.86 -9.86
N GLN A 41 -6.51 -10.79 -9.86
CA GLN A 41 -6.11 -10.10 -8.63
C GLN A 41 -7.33 -9.43 -7.96
N TYR A 42 -8.22 -8.83 -8.74
CA TYR A 42 -9.47 -8.24 -8.24
C TYR A 42 -10.36 -9.27 -7.55
N ASN A 43 -10.62 -10.40 -8.21
CA ASN A 43 -11.45 -11.46 -7.63
C ASN A 43 -10.83 -12.04 -6.36
N LYS A 44 -9.51 -12.23 -6.33
CA LYS A 44 -8.81 -12.73 -5.14
C LYS A 44 -8.89 -11.75 -3.96
N ASP A 45 -8.81 -10.46 -4.23
CA ASP A 45 -8.92 -9.43 -3.19
C ASP A 45 -10.36 -9.34 -2.66
N LEU A 46 -11.38 -9.55 -3.52
CA LEU A 46 -12.77 -9.70 -3.08
C LEU A 46 -12.98 -10.91 -2.18
N GLU A 47 -12.52 -12.10 -2.59
CA GLU A 47 -12.62 -13.33 -1.79
C GLU A 47 -11.94 -13.17 -0.41
N LYS A 48 -10.78 -12.52 -0.39
CA LYS A 48 -10.08 -12.21 0.85
C LYS A 48 -10.87 -11.26 1.74
N GLY A 49 -11.43 -10.19 1.15
CA GLY A 49 -12.26 -9.22 1.87
C GLY A 49 -13.51 -9.86 2.45
N ASP A 50 -14.19 -10.70 1.69
CA ASP A 50 -15.37 -11.44 2.17
C ASP A 50 -15.00 -12.35 3.35
N ALA A 51 -13.88 -13.07 3.26
CA ALA A 51 -13.40 -13.92 4.35
C ALA A 51 -12.98 -13.13 5.60
N GLU A 52 -12.44 -11.91 5.45
CA GLU A 52 -12.15 -11.01 6.59
C GLU A 52 -13.43 -10.53 7.26
N VAL A 53 -14.45 -10.18 6.49
CA VAL A 53 -15.77 -9.80 7.01
C VAL A 53 -16.43 -10.95 7.78
N GLU A 54 -16.42 -12.16 7.21
CA GLU A 54 -16.96 -13.36 7.88
C GLU A 54 -16.24 -13.69 9.19
N ARG A 55 -14.93 -13.45 9.26
CA ARG A 55 -14.12 -13.66 10.47
C ARG A 55 -14.25 -12.53 11.51
N GLY A 56 -14.95 -11.45 11.18
CA GLY A 56 -15.03 -10.27 12.06
C GLY A 56 -13.73 -9.45 12.09
N GLU A 57 -12.83 -9.64 11.12
CA GLU A 57 -11.55 -8.94 11.01
C GLU A 57 -11.73 -7.57 10.33
N PHE A 58 -12.69 -6.77 10.81
CA PHE A 58 -12.98 -5.44 10.28
C PHE A 58 -13.08 -4.41 11.39
N THR A 59 -12.65 -3.18 11.08
CA THR A 59 -12.76 -2.05 12.01
C THR A 59 -14.04 -1.28 11.69
N THR A 60 -14.93 -1.15 12.67
CA THR A 60 -16.16 -0.38 12.48
C THR A 60 -15.91 1.12 12.61
N ALA A 61 -16.86 1.93 12.14
CA ALA A 61 -16.84 3.37 12.39
C ALA A 61 -16.85 3.72 13.89
N ALA A 62 -17.38 2.85 14.74
CA ALA A 62 -17.34 3.03 16.19
C ALA A 62 -15.92 2.78 16.72
N ASP A 63 -15.25 1.73 16.27
CA ASP A 63 -13.87 1.41 16.65
C ASP A 63 -12.91 2.52 16.22
N LEU A 64 -13.09 3.08 15.02
CA LEU A 64 -12.32 4.23 14.55
C LEU A 64 -12.49 5.47 15.44
N LYS A 65 -13.71 5.75 15.92
CA LYS A 65 -13.96 6.87 16.84
C LYS A 65 -13.28 6.67 18.19
N VAL A 66 -13.25 5.42 18.68
CA VAL A 66 -12.56 5.07 19.93
C VAL A 66 -11.05 5.24 19.78
N GLU A 67 -10.46 4.75 18.69
CA GLU A 67 -9.02 4.93 18.41
C GLU A 67 -8.65 6.40 18.20
N ALA A 68 -9.46 7.17 17.48
CA ALA A 68 -9.24 8.60 17.28
C ALA A 68 -9.26 9.40 18.58
N GLY A 69 -10.04 8.97 19.59
CA GLY A 69 -10.06 9.60 20.91
C GLY A 69 -8.83 9.33 21.78
N LYS A 70 -7.92 8.44 21.37
CA LYS A 70 -6.66 8.15 22.08
C LYS A 70 -5.50 9.06 21.64
N TRP A 71 -5.68 9.88 20.61
CA TRP A 71 -4.71 10.81 20.07
C TRP A 71 -4.99 12.23 20.57
#